data_AF-A0A936BM12-F1
#
_entry.id   AF-A0A936BM12-F1
#
_cell.length_a   1.000
_cell.length_b   1.000
_cell.length_c   1.000
_cell.angle_alpha   90.00
_cell.angle_beta   90.00
_cell.angle_gamma   90.00
#
_symmetry.space_group_name_H-M   'P 1'
#
loop_
_entity.id
_entity.type
_entity.pdbx_description
1 polymer ?
#
loop_
_entity_poly.entity_id
_entity_poly.type
_entity_poly.pdbx_seq_one_letter_code
_entity_poly.pdbx_strand_id
1 'polypeptide(L)'
;MPRRDGFTVADLLTLARLPLALLFFVIGSPSARLGILALAAATDLLDGFLARRLGGSRWGVFLDPVADKLFMLSGFLVVATSGLLTWYEILGALLRDLVATVAFVVVLLTDRPLAIPARVGGKAVTLAQVLALLAFLLDSPLVRPLVWAVAAISLYAIYDYSRVQGAEKRAVGT
;
A
#
# COMPACT_ATOMS: atom_id res chain seq x y z
N MET A 1 19.08 -14.45 6.43
CA MET A 1 20.09 -14.29 5.36
C MET A 1 20.61 -12.87 5.40
N PRO A 2 21.93 -12.65 5.30
CA PRO A 2 22.49 -11.30 5.26
C PRO A 2 21.96 -10.56 4.02
N ARG A 3 21.43 -9.34 4.22
CA ARG A 3 20.93 -8.49 3.13
C ARG A 3 22.12 -7.98 2.33
N ARG A 4 21.99 -7.94 1.01
CA ARG A 4 23.02 -7.39 0.12
C ARG A 4 23.05 -5.86 0.24
N ASP A 5 24.26 -5.28 0.16
CA ASP A 5 24.48 -3.83 0.25
C ASP A 5 24.20 -3.08 -1.07
N GLY A 6 24.04 -3.81 -2.19
CA GLY A 6 23.73 -3.27 -3.52
C GLY A 6 22.30 -3.51 -4.00
N PHE A 7 21.92 -2.85 -5.10
CA PHE A 7 20.64 -3.06 -5.79
C PHE A 7 20.51 -4.49 -6.31
N THR A 8 19.32 -5.06 -6.13
CA THR A 8 18.93 -6.37 -6.64
C THR A 8 17.93 -6.22 -7.78
N VAL A 9 17.70 -7.31 -8.53
CA VAL A 9 16.67 -7.35 -9.57
C VAL A 9 15.28 -7.05 -8.99
N ALA A 10 15.00 -7.46 -7.75
CA ALA A 10 13.77 -7.13 -7.05
C ALA A 10 13.61 -5.61 -6.88
N ASP A 11 14.66 -4.91 -6.45
CA ASP A 11 14.62 -3.46 -6.25
C ASP A 11 14.37 -2.67 -7.56
N LEU A 12 14.90 -3.17 -8.68
CA LEU A 12 14.64 -2.57 -10.00
C LEU A 12 13.17 -2.72 -10.40
N LEU A 13 12.55 -3.85 -10.09
CA LEU A 13 11.12 -4.08 -10.34
C LEU A 13 10.26 -3.18 -9.45
N THR A 14 10.66 -2.98 -8.18
CA THR A 14 10.01 -2.02 -7.28
C THR A 14 10.10 -0.60 -7.84
N LEU A 15 11.29 -0.16 -8.27
CA LEU A 15 11.50 1.16 -8.86
C LEU A 15 10.68 1.37 -10.14
N ALA A 16 10.45 0.30 -10.91
CA ALA A 16 9.60 0.37 -12.10
C ALA A 16 8.14 0.73 -11.78
N ARG A 17 7.65 0.57 -10.54
CA ARG A 17 6.31 1.04 -10.16
C ARG A 17 6.18 2.55 -10.12
N LEU A 18 7.27 3.29 -9.92
CA LEU A 18 7.24 4.76 -9.91
C LEU A 18 6.81 5.36 -11.26
N PRO A 19 7.43 5.02 -12.40
CA PRO A 19 6.94 5.48 -13.69
C PRO A 19 5.57 4.87 -14.05
N LEU A 20 5.24 3.67 -13.58
CA LEU A 20 3.89 3.10 -13.77
C LEU A 20 2.81 3.91 -13.03
N ALA A 21 3.09 4.39 -11.81
CA ALA A 21 2.17 5.26 -11.07
C ALA A 21 1.92 6.58 -11.80
N LEU A 22 2.99 7.21 -12.33
CA LEU A 22 2.86 8.42 -13.15
C LEU A 22 2.07 8.15 -14.42
N LEU A 23 2.38 7.05 -15.12
CA LEU A 23 1.69 6.67 -16.34
C LEU A 23 0.20 6.37 -16.07
N PHE A 24 -0.12 5.68 -14.98
CA PHE A 24 -1.49 5.40 -14.55
C PHE A 24 -2.29 6.69 -14.39
N PHE A 25 -1.70 7.71 -13.77
CA PHE A 25 -2.33 9.01 -13.54
C PHE A 25 -2.56 9.79 -14.83
N VAL A 26 -1.54 9.87 -15.70
CA VAL A 26 -1.57 10.71 -16.91
C VAL A 26 -2.36 10.07 -18.05
N ILE A 27 -2.36 8.74 -18.16
CA ILE A 27 -3.01 8.06 -19.27
C ILE A 27 -4.54 8.20 -19.17
N GLY A 28 -5.19 8.59 -20.25
CA GLY A 28 -6.65 8.77 -20.30
C GLY A 28 -7.43 7.50 -20.61
N SER A 29 -6.79 6.48 -21.18
CA SER A 29 -7.46 5.25 -21.64
C SER A 29 -7.71 4.26 -20.49
N PRO A 30 -8.97 3.86 -20.21
CA PRO A 30 -9.29 2.87 -19.18
C PRO A 30 -8.64 1.51 -19.42
N SER A 31 -8.58 1.04 -20.68
CA SER A 31 -7.93 -0.23 -21.02
C SER A 31 -6.42 -0.20 -20.78
N ALA A 32 -5.78 0.95 -21.03
CA ALA A 32 -4.37 1.11 -20.73
C ALA A 32 -4.11 1.17 -19.22
N ARG A 33 -4.99 1.82 -18.43
CA ARG A 33 -4.93 1.79 -16.96
C ARG A 33 -5.08 0.37 -16.40
N LEU A 34 -5.97 -0.45 -16.97
CA LEU A 34 -6.09 -1.86 -16.61
C LEU A 34 -4.79 -2.63 -16.86
N GLY A 35 -4.17 -2.41 -18.03
CA GLY A 35 -2.86 -3.00 -18.35
C GLY A 35 -1.77 -2.58 -17.37
N ILE A 36 -1.73 -1.31 -16.97
CA ILE A 36 -0.77 -0.78 -16.00
C ILE A 36 -1.02 -1.37 -14.61
N LEU A 37 -2.29 -1.45 -14.18
CA LEU A 37 -2.67 -2.07 -12.91
C LEU A 37 -2.25 -3.54 -12.85
N ALA A 38 -2.53 -4.29 -13.92
CA ALA A 38 -2.12 -5.68 -14.04
C ALA A 38 -0.59 -5.83 -14.03
N LEU A 39 0.13 -4.96 -14.73
CA LEU A 39 1.58 -4.96 -14.77
C LEU A 39 2.18 -4.64 -13.40
N ALA A 40 1.67 -3.63 -12.69
CA ALA A 40 2.14 -3.27 -11.35
C ALA A 40 1.90 -4.40 -10.33
N ALA A 41 0.73 -5.06 -10.39
CA ALA A 41 0.45 -6.23 -9.56
C ALA A 41 1.38 -7.41 -9.91
N ALA A 42 1.65 -7.64 -11.20
CA ALA A 42 2.56 -8.70 -11.62
C ALA A 42 4.01 -8.43 -11.16
N THR A 43 4.48 -7.19 -11.22
CA THR A 43 5.82 -6.84 -10.74
C THR A 43 5.96 -6.95 -9.22
N ASP A 44 4.90 -6.70 -8.44
CA ASP A 44 4.80 -6.92 -6.98
C ASP A 44 4.79 -8.39 -6.55
N LEU A 45 4.24 -9.27 -7.38
CA LEU A 45 4.36 -10.70 -7.13
C LEU A 45 5.78 -11.18 -7.46
N LEU A 46 6.38 -10.62 -8.51
CA LEU A 46 7.67 -11.05 -9.02
C LEU A 46 8.83 -10.58 -8.15
N ASP A 47 8.87 -9.32 -7.73
CA ASP A 47 9.93 -8.81 -6.85
C ASP A 47 9.90 -9.52 -5.48
N GLY A 48 8.72 -9.76 -4.91
CA GLY A 48 8.56 -10.48 -3.66
C GLY A 48 8.99 -11.95 -3.80
N PHE A 49 8.73 -12.57 -4.94
CA PHE A 49 9.24 -13.90 -5.25
C PHE A 49 10.76 -13.92 -5.38
N LEU A 50 11.35 -12.97 -6.11
CA LEU A 50 12.79 -12.86 -6.30
C LEU A 50 13.51 -12.52 -4.99
N ALA A 51 12.98 -11.63 -4.17
CA ALA A 51 13.53 -11.29 -2.86
C ALA A 51 13.54 -12.51 -1.92
N ARG A 52 12.52 -13.37 -1.98
CA ARG A 52 12.46 -14.63 -1.21
C ARG A 52 13.47 -15.67 -1.71
N ARG A 53 13.71 -15.76 -3.02
CA ARG A 53 14.60 -16.77 -3.61
C ARG A 53 16.07 -16.37 -3.68
N LEU A 54 16.36 -15.10 -4.01
CA LEU A 54 17.70 -14.60 -4.30
C LEU A 54 18.29 -13.76 -3.16
N GLY A 55 17.49 -13.49 -2.12
CA GLY A 55 17.82 -12.59 -1.01
C GLY A 55 17.52 -11.13 -1.33
N GLY A 56 16.79 -10.46 -0.41
CA GLY A 56 16.47 -9.04 -0.53
C GLY A 56 17.63 -8.11 -0.18
N SER A 57 17.55 -6.86 -0.65
CA SER A 57 18.50 -5.79 -0.30
C SER A 57 18.03 -4.98 0.91
N ARG A 58 18.90 -4.11 1.41
CA ARG A 58 18.51 -3.07 2.38
C ARG A 58 17.62 -2.00 1.76
N TRP A 59 17.82 -1.70 0.48
CA TRP A 59 17.07 -0.68 -0.25
C TRP A 59 15.63 -1.09 -0.54
N GLY A 60 15.38 -2.34 -0.93
CA GLY A 60 14.04 -2.85 -1.22
C GLY A 60 13.08 -2.70 -0.04
N VAL A 61 13.56 -2.93 1.19
CA VAL A 61 12.76 -2.73 2.41
C VAL A 61 12.21 -1.31 2.54
N PHE A 62 12.92 -0.32 2.00
CA PHE A 62 12.50 1.08 1.97
C PHE A 62 11.71 1.41 0.70
N LEU A 63 12.14 0.89 -0.45
CA LEU A 63 11.54 1.19 -1.75
C LEU A 63 10.16 0.58 -1.90
N ASP A 64 9.93 -0.66 -1.43
CA ASP A 64 8.66 -1.36 -1.62
C ASP A 64 7.49 -0.57 -1.01
N PRO A 65 7.53 -0.17 0.28
CA PRO A 65 6.43 0.57 0.89
C PRO A 65 6.19 1.95 0.27
N VAL A 66 7.21 2.57 -0.32
CA VAL A 66 7.10 3.88 -0.98
C VAL A 66 6.46 3.72 -2.35
N ALA A 67 6.97 2.80 -3.15
CA ALA A 67 6.49 2.52 -4.50
C ALA A 67 5.02 2.10 -4.50
N ASP A 68 4.63 1.21 -3.58
CA ASP A 68 3.25 0.73 -3.46
C ASP A 68 2.27 1.86 -3.10
N LYS A 69 2.67 2.74 -2.18
CA LYS A 69 1.84 3.88 -1.76
C LYS A 69 1.70 4.91 -2.86
N LEU A 70 2.77 5.20 -3.59
CA LEU A 70 2.70 6.13 -4.71
C LEU A 70 1.81 5.58 -5.83
N PHE A 71 1.88 4.27 -6.09
CA PHE A 71 0.99 3.63 -7.05
C PHE A 71 -0.48 3.69 -6.60
N MET A 72 -0.78 3.33 -5.35
CA MET A 72 -2.14 3.42 -4.81
C MET A 72 -2.67 4.85 -4.78
N LEU A 73 -1.84 5.82 -4.38
CA LEU A 73 -2.20 7.23 -4.39
C LEU A 73 -2.54 7.69 -5.80
N SER A 74 -1.75 7.30 -6.80
CA SER A 74 -2.03 7.63 -8.20
C SER A 74 -3.39 7.08 -8.66
N GLY A 75 -3.71 5.85 -8.26
CA GLY A 75 -5.01 5.22 -8.50
C GLY A 75 -6.16 6.02 -7.91
N PHE A 76 -6.10 6.33 -6.62
CA PHE A 76 -7.15 7.07 -5.93
C PHE A 76 -7.25 8.53 -6.35
N LEU A 77 -6.17 9.15 -6.83
CA LEU A 77 -6.24 10.48 -7.45
C LEU A 77 -7.05 10.45 -8.75
N VAL A 78 -6.89 9.41 -9.58
CA VAL A 78 -7.73 9.22 -10.78
C VAL A 78 -9.20 9.03 -10.40
N VAL A 79 -9.48 8.28 -9.34
CA VAL A 79 -10.87 8.14 -8.85
C VAL A 79 -11.39 9.47 -8.32
N ALA A 80 -10.59 10.25 -7.61
CA ALA A 80 -10.97 11.56 -7.10
C ALA A 80 -11.29 12.56 -8.23
N THR A 81 -10.49 12.58 -9.30
CA THR A 81 -10.74 13.48 -10.45
C THR A 81 -11.95 13.09 -11.28
N SER A 82 -12.43 11.84 -11.17
CA SER A 82 -13.68 11.40 -11.82
C SER A 82 -14.94 11.97 -11.17
N GLY A 83 -14.86 12.46 -9.93
CA GLY A 83 -16.02 12.91 -9.15
C GLY A 83 -16.94 11.80 -8.64
N LEU A 84 -16.60 10.52 -8.88
CA LEU A 84 -17.41 9.37 -8.45
C LEU A 84 -17.52 9.24 -6.93
N LEU A 85 -16.44 9.59 -6.23
CA LEU A 85 -16.31 9.51 -4.78
C LEU A 85 -16.18 10.89 -4.17
N THR A 86 -16.74 11.05 -2.98
CA THR A 86 -16.57 12.23 -2.14
C THR A 86 -15.18 12.27 -1.52
N TRP A 87 -14.75 13.46 -1.07
CA TRP A 87 -13.42 13.64 -0.46
C TRP A 87 -13.21 12.77 0.79
N TYR A 88 -14.27 12.52 1.59
CA TYR A 88 -14.18 11.70 2.80
C TYR A 88 -14.10 10.20 2.48
N GLU A 89 -14.68 9.74 1.37
CA GLU A 89 -14.53 8.36 0.89
C GLU A 89 -13.10 8.09 0.43
N ILE A 90 -12.50 9.03 -0.31
CA ILE A 90 -11.09 8.99 -0.71
C ILE A 90 -10.18 9.00 0.53
N LEU A 91 -10.43 9.91 1.48
CA LEU A 91 -9.67 9.97 2.72
C LEU A 91 -9.79 8.68 3.53
N GLY A 92 -10.99 8.11 3.63
CA GLY A 92 -11.23 6.83 4.30
C GLY A 92 -10.47 5.67 3.65
N ALA A 93 -10.41 5.65 2.32
CA ALA A 93 -9.64 4.65 1.57
C ALA A 93 -8.13 4.75 1.81
N LEU A 94 -7.60 5.96 1.98
CA LEU A 94 -6.17 6.23 2.15
C LEU A 94 -5.72 6.35 3.62
N LEU A 95 -6.65 6.38 4.57
CA LEU A 95 -6.38 6.62 5.99
C LEU A 95 -5.33 5.67 6.55
N ARG A 96 -5.45 4.37 6.26
CA ARG A 96 -4.49 3.36 6.72
C ARG A 96 -3.10 3.61 6.14
N ASP A 97 -2.99 4.02 4.89
CA ASP A 97 -1.69 4.26 4.26
C ASP A 97 -1.02 5.51 4.80
N LEU A 98 -1.81 6.54 5.14
CA LEU A 98 -1.34 7.72 5.87
C LEU A 98 -0.79 7.32 7.24
N VAL A 99 -1.55 6.56 8.03
CA VAL A 99 -1.10 6.07 9.35
C VAL A 99 0.16 5.22 9.21
N ALA A 100 0.21 4.29 8.26
CA ALA A 100 1.38 3.45 8.00
C ALA A 100 2.60 4.25 7.51
N THR A 101 2.39 5.39 6.83
CA THR A 101 3.48 6.28 6.42
C THR A 101 4.05 7.06 7.58
N VAL A 102 3.19 7.66 8.40
CA VAL A 102 3.61 8.38 9.61
C VAL A 102 4.37 7.44 10.54
N ALA A 103 3.82 6.25 10.77
CA ALA A 103 4.46 5.16 11.50
C ALA A 103 5.89 4.88 11.02
N PHE A 104 6.04 4.65 9.71
CA PHE A 104 7.31 4.34 9.08
C PHE A 104 8.32 5.49 9.23
N VAL A 105 7.89 6.74 9.01
CA VAL A 105 8.74 7.91 9.15
C VAL A 105 9.20 8.09 10.61
N VAL A 106 8.33 7.87 11.60
CA VAL A 106 8.72 7.97 13.00
C VAL A 106 9.76 6.91 13.37
N VAL A 107 9.60 5.66 12.90
CA VAL A 107 10.62 4.62 13.10
C VAL A 107 11.96 5.04 12.51
N LEU A 108 11.94 5.60 11.29
CA LEU A 108 13.15 6.04 10.60
C LEU A 108 13.85 7.21 11.31
N LEU A 109 13.09 8.14 11.88
CA LEU A 109 13.65 9.34 12.54
C LEU A 109 14.09 9.11 13.98
N THR A 110 13.53 8.10 14.67
CA THR A 110 13.76 7.89 16.10
C THR A 110 14.63 6.68 16.41
N ASP A 111 14.91 5.82 15.41
CA ASP A 111 15.54 4.50 15.58
C ASP A 111 14.86 3.61 16.64
N ARG A 112 13.66 4.01 17.11
CA ARG A 112 12.87 3.24 18.04
C ARG A 112 11.97 2.33 17.23
N PRO A 113 12.03 1.01 17.45
CA PRO A 113 11.06 0.12 16.86
C PRO A 113 9.70 0.47 17.45
N LEU A 114 8.91 1.25 16.72
CA LEU A 114 7.48 1.27 16.94
C LEU A 114 7.01 -0.13 16.56
N ALA A 115 6.49 -0.86 17.53
CA ALA A 115 5.84 -2.14 17.32
C ALA A 115 4.55 -1.90 16.55
N ILE A 116 4.59 -1.40 15.31
CA ILE A 116 3.42 -1.26 14.44
C ILE A 116 3.41 -2.51 13.56
N PRO A 117 2.58 -3.51 13.89
CA PRO A 117 2.48 -4.72 13.12
C PRO A 117 1.63 -4.40 11.89
N ALA A 118 2.24 -3.77 10.90
CA ALA A 118 1.68 -3.54 9.58
C ALA A 118 1.30 -4.86 8.84
N ARG A 119 1.48 -6.03 9.47
CA ARG A 119 1.58 -7.32 8.78
C ARG A 119 0.27 -8.10 8.64
N VAL A 120 -0.72 -7.96 9.54
CA VAL A 120 -1.91 -8.83 9.50
C VAL A 120 -3.13 -8.14 8.86
N GLY A 121 -3.40 -6.86 9.17
CA GLY A 121 -4.47 -6.09 8.51
C GLY A 121 -4.09 -5.47 7.17
N GLY A 122 -2.80 -5.31 6.88
CA GLY A 122 -2.32 -4.58 5.69
C GLY A 122 -2.71 -5.22 4.36
N LYS A 123 -2.61 -6.56 4.25
CA LYS A 123 -2.92 -7.27 3.00
C LYS A 123 -4.38 -7.17 2.60
N ALA A 124 -5.29 -7.25 3.57
CA ALA A 124 -6.73 -7.15 3.31
C ALA A 124 -7.11 -5.76 2.80
N VAL A 125 -6.55 -4.71 3.41
CA VAL A 125 -6.74 -3.32 2.96
C VAL A 125 -6.21 -3.12 1.55
N THR A 126 -4.97 -3.54 1.28
CA THR A 126 -4.36 -3.40 -0.05
C THR A 126 -5.14 -4.18 -1.11
N LEU A 127 -5.58 -5.41 -0.81
CA LEU A 127 -6.42 -6.19 -1.72
C LEU A 127 -7.75 -5.47 -2.01
N ALA A 128 -8.43 -4.97 -0.99
CA ALA A 128 -9.68 -4.26 -1.16
C ALA A 128 -9.50 -2.94 -1.95
N GLN A 129 -8.37 -2.25 -1.80
CA GLN A 129 -8.00 -1.09 -2.60
C GLN A 129 -7.76 -1.45 -4.07
N VAL A 130 -7.00 -2.52 -4.35
CA VAL A 130 -6.80 -3.03 -5.72
C VAL A 130 -8.15 -3.36 -6.35
N LEU A 131 -9.02 -4.06 -5.61
CA LEU A 131 -10.37 -4.40 -6.09
C LEU A 131 -11.22 -3.16 -6.33
N ALA A 132 -11.12 -2.14 -5.49
CA ALA A 132 -11.83 -0.87 -5.70
C ALA A 132 -11.35 -0.15 -6.97
N LEU A 133 -10.05 -0.12 -7.22
CA LEU A 133 -9.47 0.43 -8.46
C LEU A 133 -9.89 -0.40 -9.68
N LEU A 134 -9.87 -1.72 -9.57
CA LEU A 134 -10.32 -2.60 -10.64
C LEU A 134 -11.82 -2.37 -10.95
N ALA A 135 -12.66 -2.31 -9.92
CA ALA A 135 -14.08 -1.99 -10.05
C ALA A 135 -14.28 -0.63 -10.73
N PHE A 136 -13.47 0.37 -10.40
CA PHE A 136 -13.54 1.69 -11.01
C PHE A 136 -13.18 1.64 -12.50
N LEU A 137 -12.10 0.95 -12.86
CA LEU A 137 -11.67 0.81 -14.24
C LEU A 137 -12.64 0.00 -15.11
N LEU A 138 -13.43 -0.87 -14.50
CA LEU A 138 -14.47 -1.67 -15.14
C LEU A 138 -15.87 -1.02 -15.08
N ASP A 139 -15.97 0.23 -14.61
CA ASP A 139 -17.23 0.97 -14.45
C ASP A 139 -18.27 0.20 -13.61
N SER A 140 -17.80 -0.49 -12.57
CA SER A 140 -18.61 -1.33 -11.70
C SER A 140 -19.26 -0.52 -10.57
N PRO A 141 -20.52 -0.81 -10.20
CA PRO A 141 -21.16 -0.18 -9.03
C PRO A 141 -20.50 -0.57 -7.70
N LEU A 142 -19.59 -1.55 -7.69
CA LEU A 142 -18.91 -2.04 -6.51
C LEU A 142 -17.84 -1.09 -5.96
N VAL A 143 -17.50 0.00 -6.66
CA VAL A 143 -16.46 0.95 -6.22
C VAL A 143 -16.74 1.48 -4.82
N ARG A 144 -17.93 2.06 -4.59
CA ARG A 144 -18.29 2.64 -3.29
C ARG A 144 -18.32 1.58 -2.18
N PRO A 145 -19.02 0.44 -2.32
CA PRO A 145 -18.99 -0.63 -1.32
C PRO A 145 -17.56 -1.08 -0.97
N LEU A 146 -16.69 -1.25 -1.96
CA LEU A 146 -15.30 -1.65 -1.75
C LEU A 146 -14.51 -0.57 -1.00
N VAL A 147 -14.71 0.71 -1.32
CA VAL A 147 -14.07 1.82 -0.61
C VAL A 147 -14.53 1.91 0.85
N TRP A 148 -15.82 1.71 1.11
CA TRP A 148 -16.32 1.62 2.49
C TRP A 148 -15.79 0.40 3.22
N ALA A 149 -15.63 -0.74 2.54
CA ALA A 149 -14.97 -1.92 3.10
C ALA A 149 -13.49 -1.63 3.42
N VAL A 150 -12.76 -0.95 2.55
CA VAL A 150 -11.37 -0.49 2.80
C VAL A 150 -11.33 0.37 4.06
N ALA A 151 -12.22 1.36 4.18
CA ALA A 151 -12.28 2.22 5.36
C ALA A 151 -12.61 1.43 6.64
N ALA A 152 -13.57 0.51 6.59
CA ALA A 152 -13.96 -0.32 7.72
C ALA A 152 -12.81 -1.25 8.18
N ILE A 153 -12.15 -1.94 7.24
CA ILE A 153 -11.00 -2.80 7.53
C ILE A 153 -9.83 -1.96 8.08
N SER A 154 -9.63 -0.76 7.53
CA SER A 154 -8.61 0.19 7.99
C SER A 154 -8.84 0.62 9.43
N LEU A 155 -10.06 1.03 9.76
CA LEU A 155 -10.45 1.43 11.12
C LEU A 155 -10.33 0.25 12.10
N TYR A 156 -10.79 -0.93 11.70
CA TYR A 156 -10.65 -2.15 12.50
C TYR A 156 -9.18 -2.46 12.77
N ALA A 157 -8.31 -2.42 11.76
CA ALA A 157 -6.88 -2.68 11.91
C ALA A 157 -6.19 -1.67 12.84
N ILE A 158 -6.56 -0.39 12.75
CA ILE A 158 -6.05 0.67 13.65
C ILE A 158 -6.54 0.42 15.09
N TYR A 159 -7.81 0.07 15.26
CA TYR A 159 -8.40 -0.20 16.57
C TYR A 159 -7.81 -1.44 17.25
N ASP A 160 -7.78 -2.57 16.56
CA ASP A 160 -7.19 -3.82 17.06
C ASP A 160 -5.75 -3.58 17.54
N TYR A 161 -5.00 -2.80 16.77
CA TYR A 161 -3.64 -2.43 17.12
C TYR A 161 -3.54 -1.57 18.40
N SER A 162 -4.41 -0.57 18.55
CA SER A 162 -4.42 0.28 19.75
C SER A 162 -4.64 -0.53 21.03
N ARG A 163 -5.35 -1.66 20.94
CA ARG A 163 -5.58 -2.59 22.06
C ARG A 163 -4.36 -3.44 22.38
N VAL A 164 -3.69 -3.98 21.36
CA VAL A 164 -2.49 -4.81 21.56
C VAL A 164 -1.35 -4.01 22.19
N GLN A 165 -1.10 -2.79 21.72
CA GLN A 165 -0.10 -1.89 22.34
C GLN A 165 -0.45 -1.51 23.79
N GLY A 166 -1.74 -1.29 24.07
CA GLY A 166 -2.22 -0.98 25.41
C GLY A 166 -2.00 -2.13 26.39
N ALA A 167 -2.07 -3.38 25.91
CA ALA A 167 -1.80 -4.58 26.70
C ALA A 167 -0.29 -4.78 26.97
N GLU A 168 0.57 -4.60 25.96
CA GLU A 168 2.04 -4.72 26.14
C GLU A 168 2.61 -3.65 27.09
N LYS A 169 2.15 -2.40 26.99
CA LYS A 169 2.57 -1.33 27.92
C LYS A 169 2.17 -1.61 29.37
N ARG A 170 1.08 -2.35 29.60
CA ARG A 170 0.64 -2.75 30.95
C ARG A 170 1.43 -3.94 31.50
N ALA A 171 1.96 -4.82 30.64
CA ALA A 171 2.75 -5.98 31.05
C ALA A 171 4.21 -5.65 31.36
N VAL A 172 4.78 -4.58 30.78
CA VAL A 172 6.16 -4.13 31.02
C VAL A 172 6.25 -3.10 32.16
N GLY A 173 5.10 -2.60 32.64
CA GLY A 173 4.99 -1.62 33.73
C GLY A 173 4.75 -2.21 35.13
N THR A 174 4.91 -3.52 35.30
CA THR A 174 4.86 -4.25 36.60
C THR A 174 6.14 -5.03 36.79
#